data_AF-A0A6G7J491-F1
#
_entry.id   AF-A0A6G7J491-F1
#
_cell.length_a   1.000
_cell.length_b   1.000
_cell.length_c   1.000
_cell.angle_alpha   90.00
_cell.angle_beta   90.00
_cell.angle_gamma   90.00
#
_symmetry.space_group_name_H-M   'P 1'
#
loop_
_entity.id
_entity.type
_entity.pdbx_description
1 polymer ?
#
loop_
_entity_poly.entity_id
_entity_poly.type
_entity_poly.pdbx_seq_one_letter_code
_entity_poly.pdbx_strand_id
1 'polypeptide(L)'
;MKKFSLTLILLATMAIVLGGMYAFQGIDRLDFISKAKPPIQTDTVYAAKYNDCITEQDLPDGFATFTHDITHQYLQLQYDKVNESARKYGISLDSTLKNLSTVDAHDFIHKTFKDARNAAEKEGISEIQRHYQFEIMRMCLEKDRRLNKNVVGIL
;
A
#
# COMPACT_ATOMS: atom_id res chain seq x y z
N MET A 1 44.74 -3.47 -14.20
CA MET A 1 43.50 -4.28 -14.06
C MET A 1 42.90 -4.04 -12.68
N LYS A 2 41.94 -3.12 -12.54
CA LYS A 2 41.24 -2.85 -11.25
C LYS A 2 39.95 -2.02 -11.39
N LYS A 3 39.31 -2.05 -12.57
CA LYS A 3 38.09 -1.26 -12.87
C LYS A 3 36.87 -2.10 -13.26
N PHE A 4 37.02 -3.42 -13.38
CA PHE A 4 35.93 -4.33 -13.79
C PHE A 4 35.09 -4.86 -12.62
N SER A 5 35.50 -4.65 -11.37
CA SER A 5 34.78 -5.20 -10.20
C SER A 5 33.59 -4.35 -9.75
N LEU A 6 33.53 -3.07 -10.13
CA LEU A 6 32.49 -2.14 -9.69
C LEU A 6 31.23 -2.17 -10.57
N THR A 7 31.34 -2.55 -11.84
CA THR A 7 30.19 -2.62 -12.77
C THR A 7 29.34 -3.88 -12.56
N LEU A 8 29.92 -4.96 -12.02
CA LEU A 8 29.20 -6.22 -11.79
C LEU A 8 28.23 -6.13 -10.60
N ILE A 9 28.55 -5.33 -9.57
CA ILE A 9 27.70 -5.12 -8.40
C ILE A 9 26.47 -4.28 -8.76
N LEU A 10 26.65 -3.28 -9.64
CA LEU A 10 25.56 -2.40 -10.08
C LEU A 10 24.52 -3.15 -10.95
N LEU A 11 24.97 -4.11 -11.76
CA LEU A 11 24.08 -4.93 -12.59
C LEU A 11 23.24 -5.91 -11.75
N ALA A 12 23.79 -6.43 -10.65
CA ALA A 12 23.10 -7.37 -9.77
C ALA A 12 21.93 -6.70 -9.01
N THR A 13 22.06 -5.42 -8.63
CA THR A 13 20.95 -4.68 -8.01
C THR A 13 19.83 -4.35 -8.99
N MET A 14 20.15 -4.20 -10.28
CA MET A 14 19.17 -3.92 -11.34
C MET A 14 18.34 -5.17 -11.71
N ALA A 15 18.93 -6.36 -11.58
CA ALA A 15 18.24 -7.63 -11.80
C ALA A 15 17.18 -7.95 -10.73
N ILE A 16 17.33 -7.46 -9.50
CA ILE A 16 16.30 -7.61 -8.44
C ILE A 16 15.10 -6.69 -8.74
N VAL A 17 15.34 -5.52 -9.34
CA VAL A 17 14.29 -4.56 -9.70
C VAL A 17 13.54 -4.97 -11.00
N LEU A 18 14.17 -5.73 -11.91
CA LEU A 18 13.57 -6.14 -13.19
C LEU A 18 13.21 -7.64 -13.28
N GLY A 19 13.75 -8.50 -12.41
CA GLY A 19 13.52 -9.94 -12.40
C GLY A 19 12.12 -10.37 -11.94
N GLY A 20 11.34 -9.46 -11.36
CA GLY A 20 9.94 -9.69 -10.99
C GLY A 20 8.94 -9.61 -12.15
N MET A 21 9.40 -9.56 -13.41
CA MET A 21 8.52 -9.39 -14.59
C MET A 21 8.03 -10.71 -15.21
N TYR A 22 8.54 -11.87 -14.80
CA TYR A 22 8.14 -13.14 -15.41
C TYR A 22 7.98 -14.26 -14.37
N ALA A 23 6.88 -14.22 -13.61
CA ALA A 23 6.23 -15.41 -13.05
C ALA A 23 5.04 -14.98 -12.18
N PHE A 24 3.84 -14.95 -12.75
CA PHE A 24 2.81 -15.95 -12.40
C PHE A 24 1.52 -15.61 -13.13
N GLN A 25 1.01 -16.62 -13.83
CA GLN A 25 -0.29 -16.63 -14.48
C GLN A 25 -1.38 -16.86 -13.43
N GLY A 26 -2.49 -16.15 -13.60
CA GLY A 26 -3.85 -16.53 -13.20
C GLY A 26 -4.08 -16.86 -11.73
N ILE A 27 -4.56 -15.88 -10.96
CA ILE A 27 -5.46 -16.13 -9.82
C ILE A 27 -6.56 -15.06 -9.85
N ASP A 28 -7.76 -15.53 -9.58
CA ASP A 28 -9.06 -15.00 -10.00
C ASP A 28 -9.44 -13.59 -9.55
N ARG A 29 -10.32 -13.02 -10.38
CA ARG A 29 -11.12 -11.81 -10.19
C ARG A 29 -11.62 -11.68 -8.74
N LEU A 30 -11.28 -10.57 -8.09
CA LEU A 30 -12.07 -10.05 -6.98
C LEU A 30 -13.22 -9.23 -7.59
N ASP A 31 -14.39 -9.88 -7.73
CA ASP A 31 -15.63 -9.22 -8.12
C ASP A 31 -16.05 -8.23 -7.03
N PHE A 32 -15.99 -6.93 -7.36
CA PHE A 32 -16.64 -5.88 -6.59
C PHE A 32 -18.10 -5.76 -7.05
N ILE A 33 -19.02 -6.36 -6.30
CA ILE A 33 -20.45 -6.03 -6.41
C ILE A 33 -20.73 -4.80 -5.55
N SER A 34 -20.84 -3.65 -6.22
CA SER A 34 -21.46 -2.46 -5.67
C SER A 34 -22.96 -2.66 -5.53
N LYS A 35 -23.49 -2.58 -4.30
CA LYS A 35 -24.88 -2.20 -4.05
C LYS A 35 -24.93 -1.20 -2.90
N ALA A 36 -25.25 0.04 -3.24
CA ALA A 36 -25.55 1.12 -2.32
C ALA A 36 -26.97 0.98 -1.72
N LYS A 37 -27.10 1.04 -0.38
CA LYS A 37 -28.12 1.77 0.42
C LYS A 37 -27.87 1.63 1.96
N PRO A 38 -28.53 2.43 2.85
CA PRO A 38 -27.96 3.47 3.72
C PRO A 38 -27.79 3.01 5.21
N PRO A 39 -27.38 3.88 6.16
CA PRO A 39 -26.46 3.51 7.23
C PRO A 39 -27.15 2.75 8.35
N ILE A 40 -26.60 1.58 8.68
CA ILE A 40 -26.79 0.99 10.00
C ILE A 40 -25.61 1.50 10.82
N GLN A 41 -25.88 2.45 11.72
CA GLN A 41 -25.00 2.69 12.87
C GLN A 41 -25.03 1.43 13.72
N THR A 42 -24.15 0.47 13.41
CA THR A 42 -23.66 -0.44 14.44
C THR A 42 -22.45 0.22 15.04
N ASP A 43 -22.66 0.88 16.18
CA ASP A 43 -21.62 1.13 17.18
C ASP A 43 -21.08 -0.22 17.62
N THR A 44 -20.26 -0.80 16.75
CA THR A 44 -19.32 -1.82 17.13
C THR A 44 -18.15 -1.04 17.69
N VAL A 45 -18.19 -0.83 19.01
CA VAL A 45 -17.03 -0.41 19.78
C VAL A 45 -16.03 -1.57 19.69
N TYR A 46 -15.34 -1.64 18.54
CA TYR A 46 -14.15 -2.44 18.38
C TYR A 46 -13.11 -1.77 19.26
N ALA A 47 -12.91 -2.30 20.47
CA ALA A 47 -11.77 -1.93 21.29
C ALA A 47 -10.52 -2.25 20.45
N ALA A 48 -9.83 -1.21 19.99
CA ALA A 48 -8.61 -1.37 19.24
C ALA A 48 -7.59 -2.12 20.11
N LYS A 49 -7.04 -3.23 19.59
CA LYS A 49 -5.94 -3.98 20.20
C LYS A 49 -4.71 -3.09 20.43
N TYR A 50 -4.47 -2.17 19.52
CA TYR A 50 -3.43 -1.14 19.63
C TYR A 50 -4.07 0.25 19.69
N ASN A 51 -3.58 1.09 20.59
CA ASN A 51 -4.13 2.43 20.82
C ASN A 51 -3.66 3.46 19.79
N ASP A 52 -2.67 3.11 18.98
CA ASP A 52 -1.99 3.96 18.02
C ASP A 52 -2.34 3.61 16.56
N CYS A 53 -3.41 2.85 16.30
CA CYS A 53 -3.82 2.47 14.96
C CYS A 53 -3.96 3.67 14.00
N ILE A 54 -3.60 3.44 12.74
CA ILE A 54 -3.75 4.41 11.66
C ILE A 54 -5.24 4.66 11.43
N THR A 55 -5.60 5.93 11.37
CA THR A 55 -6.96 6.41 11.10
C THR A 55 -7.01 7.23 9.82
N GLU A 56 -8.22 7.53 9.35
CA GLU A 56 -8.40 8.42 8.21
C GLU A 56 -7.93 9.85 8.51
N GLN A 57 -7.85 10.24 9.77
CA GLN A 57 -7.37 11.56 10.20
C GLN A 57 -5.85 11.68 10.05
N ASP A 58 -5.13 10.57 9.91
CA ASP A 58 -3.68 10.54 9.70
C ASP A 58 -3.29 10.70 8.22
N LEU A 59 -4.28 10.72 7.33
CA LEU A 59 -4.09 10.89 5.89
C LEU A 59 -3.94 12.37 5.54
N PRO A 60 -3.01 12.73 4.63
CA PRO A 60 -2.78 14.11 4.22
C PRO A 60 -3.91 14.63 3.33
N ASP A 61 -4.01 15.95 3.25
CA ASP A 61 -4.96 16.63 2.39
C ASP A 61 -4.80 16.20 0.91
N GLY A 62 -5.93 16.02 0.23
CA GLY A 62 -5.98 15.60 -1.16
C GLY A 62 -5.81 14.09 -1.38
N PHE A 63 -5.71 13.28 -0.32
CA PHE A 63 -5.67 11.81 -0.42
C PHE A 63 -6.87 11.22 -1.19
N ALA A 64 -8.07 11.73 -0.94
CA ALA A 64 -9.30 11.27 -1.59
C ALA A 64 -9.33 11.56 -3.10
N THR A 65 -8.65 12.64 -3.54
CA THR A 65 -8.65 13.10 -4.95
C THR A 65 -8.05 12.07 -5.89
N PHE A 66 -7.10 11.27 -5.40
CA PHE A 66 -6.36 10.31 -6.22
C PHE A 66 -6.96 8.90 -6.21
N THR A 67 -7.77 8.59 -5.19
CA THR A 67 -8.29 7.24 -4.96
C THR A 67 -9.64 7.00 -5.64
N HIS A 68 -10.38 8.04 -6.04
CA HIS A 68 -11.74 7.89 -6.55
C HIS A 68 -12.05 8.65 -7.85
N ASP A 69 -11.41 9.79 -8.15
CA ASP A 69 -11.78 10.62 -9.30
C ASP A 69 -10.55 11.19 -10.03
N ILE A 70 -9.90 10.37 -10.86
CA ILE A 70 -8.96 10.91 -11.85
C ILE A 70 -9.78 11.48 -13.01
N THR A 71 -10.16 12.75 -12.88
CA THR A 71 -10.84 13.53 -13.94
C THR A 71 -9.97 13.83 -15.18
N HIS A 72 -8.74 13.29 -15.26
CA HIS A 72 -7.76 13.61 -16.29
C HIS A 72 -7.50 12.40 -17.20
N GLN A 73 -8.37 12.21 -18.21
CA GLN A 73 -8.25 11.15 -19.22
C GLN A 73 -6.86 11.05 -19.87
N TYR A 74 -6.13 12.17 -20.00
CA TYR A 74 -4.79 12.19 -20.61
C TYR A 74 -3.69 11.57 -19.74
N LEU A 75 -3.89 11.48 -18.42
CA LEU A 75 -2.94 10.84 -17.50
C LEU A 75 -3.34 9.41 -17.13
N GLN A 76 -4.50 8.94 -17.58
CA GLN A 76 -5.06 7.65 -17.19
C GLN A 76 -4.08 6.49 -17.37
N LEU A 77 -3.36 6.43 -18.49
CA LEU A 77 -2.35 5.40 -18.73
C LEU A 77 -1.19 5.44 -17.71
N GLN A 78 -0.80 6.62 -17.23
CA GLN A 78 0.26 6.76 -16.23
C GLN A 78 -0.25 6.32 -14.86
N TYR A 79 -1.48 6.70 -14.52
CA TYR A 79 -2.15 6.25 -13.31
C TYR A 79 -2.36 4.74 -13.28
N ASP A 80 -2.77 4.11 -14.38
CA ASP A 80 -2.93 2.66 -14.48
C ASP A 80 -1.60 1.93 -14.25
N LYS A 81 -0.51 2.45 -14.82
CA LYS A 81 0.84 1.91 -14.58
C LYS A 81 1.26 2.04 -13.12
N VAL A 82 0.96 3.16 -12.49
CA VAL A 82 1.26 3.35 -11.06
C VAL A 82 0.39 2.46 -10.18
N ASN A 83 -0.89 2.30 -10.49
CA ASN A 83 -1.79 1.37 -9.81
C ASN A 83 -1.29 -0.06 -9.90
N GLU A 84 -0.81 -0.48 -11.06
CA GLU A 84 -0.21 -1.80 -11.24
C GLU A 84 1.08 -1.96 -10.42
N SER A 85 1.94 -0.93 -10.38
CA SER A 85 3.12 -0.92 -9.51
C SER A 85 2.75 -0.99 -8.03
N ALA A 86 1.75 -0.22 -7.58
CA ALA A 86 1.27 -0.21 -6.22
C ALA A 86 0.63 -1.57 -5.84
N ARG A 87 -0.11 -2.18 -6.76
CA ARG A 87 -0.67 -3.54 -6.58
C ARG A 87 0.44 -4.57 -6.37
N LYS A 88 1.51 -4.51 -7.17
CA LYS A 88 2.69 -5.39 -6.99
C LYS A 88 3.36 -5.17 -5.65
N TYR A 89 3.53 -3.91 -5.24
CA TYR A 89 4.02 -3.58 -3.92
C TYR A 89 3.12 -4.18 -2.82
N GLY A 90 1.80 -4.11 -2.97
CA GLY A 90 0.83 -4.72 -2.06
C GLY A 90 1.02 -6.22 -1.87
N ILE A 91 1.34 -6.95 -2.94
CA ILE A 91 1.66 -8.39 -2.87
C ILE A 91 2.95 -8.63 -2.07
N SER A 92 3.98 -7.82 -2.30
CA SER A 92 5.23 -7.89 -1.52
C SER A 92 4.98 -7.55 -0.05
N LEU A 93 4.20 -6.51 0.22
CA LEU A 93 3.79 -6.11 1.57
C LEU A 93 3.07 -7.25 2.28
N ASP A 94 2.07 -7.88 1.65
CA ASP A 94 1.37 -9.04 2.21
C ASP A 94 2.32 -10.19 2.53
N SER A 95 3.29 -10.45 1.64
CA SER A 95 4.29 -11.49 1.84
C SER A 95 5.22 -11.16 3.01
N THR A 96 5.63 -9.91 3.16
CA THR A 96 6.41 -9.45 4.32
C THR A 96 5.62 -9.63 5.61
N LEU A 97 4.37 -9.14 5.66
CA LEU A 97 3.55 -9.19 6.87
C LEU A 97 3.25 -10.63 7.33
N LYS A 98 3.08 -11.59 6.41
CA LYS A 98 2.90 -13.01 6.75
C LYS A 98 4.08 -13.64 7.49
N ASN A 99 5.28 -13.07 7.34
CA ASN A 99 6.49 -13.59 7.96
C ASN A 99 6.85 -12.85 9.26
N LEU A 100 6.03 -11.91 9.70
CA LEU A 100 6.23 -11.11 10.91
C LEU A 100 5.28 -11.56 12.02
N SER A 101 5.70 -11.34 13.27
CA SER A 101 4.77 -11.44 14.40
C SER A 101 3.70 -10.35 14.30
N THR A 102 2.58 -10.48 15.01
CA THR A 102 1.53 -9.46 14.98
C THR A 102 1.99 -8.09 15.50
N VAL A 103 2.99 -8.05 16.39
CA VAL A 103 3.56 -6.80 16.91
C VAL A 103 4.53 -6.22 15.88
N ASP A 104 5.44 -7.03 15.33
CA ASP A 104 6.39 -6.56 14.30
C ASP A 104 5.66 -6.11 13.03
N ALA A 105 4.57 -6.77 12.67
CA ALA A 105 3.72 -6.38 11.54
C ALA A 105 3.05 -5.02 11.77
N HIS A 106 2.57 -4.76 12.99
CA HIS A 106 2.01 -3.46 13.38
C HIS A 106 3.06 -2.36 13.23
N ASP A 107 4.23 -2.52 13.87
CA ASP A 107 5.31 -1.53 13.80
C ASP A 107 5.80 -1.30 12.37
N PHE A 108 5.91 -2.38 11.57
CA PHE A 108 6.28 -2.29 10.17
C PHE A 108 5.28 -1.48 9.35
N ILE A 109 3.97 -1.69 9.55
CA ILE A 109 2.92 -0.96 8.85
C ILE A 109 2.97 0.53 9.20
N HIS A 110 3.12 0.86 10.48
CA HIS A 110 3.22 2.24 10.97
C HIS A 110 4.43 2.97 10.41
N LYS A 111 5.59 2.32 10.42
CA LYS A 111 6.80 2.87 9.81
C LYS A 111 6.61 3.10 8.31
N THR A 112 6.07 2.12 7.61
CA THR A 112 5.83 2.19 6.16
C THR A 112 4.86 3.33 5.82
N PHE A 113 3.79 3.48 6.59
CA PHE A 113 2.83 4.57 6.43
C PHE A 113 3.50 5.93 6.62
N LYS A 114 4.30 6.09 7.67
CA LYS A 114 5.03 7.32 7.95
C LYS A 114 6.02 7.67 6.84
N ASP A 115 6.77 6.68 6.34
CA ASP A 115 7.72 6.87 5.25
C ASP A 115 7.01 7.29 3.96
N ALA A 116 5.87 6.67 3.63
CA ALA A 116 5.05 7.03 2.48
C ALA A 116 4.46 8.44 2.62
N ARG A 117 3.95 8.81 3.80
CA ARG A 117 3.45 10.16 4.07
C ARG A 117 4.52 11.23 3.89
N ASN A 118 5.69 11.01 4.51
CA ASN A 118 6.83 11.93 4.38
C ASN A 118 7.27 12.09 2.92
N ALA A 119 7.21 11.01 2.13
CA ALA A 119 7.49 11.07 0.71
C ALA A 119 6.41 11.86 -0.05
N ALA A 120 5.13 11.65 0.27
CA ALA A 120 3.99 12.33 -0.36
C ALA A 120 3.95 13.85 -0.10
N GLU A 121 4.42 14.29 1.06
CA GLU A 121 4.46 15.69 1.49
C GLU A 121 5.74 16.42 1.05
N LYS A 122 6.69 15.70 0.44
CA LYS A 122 7.95 16.28 -0.01
C LYS A 122 7.71 17.34 -1.07
N GLU A 123 8.37 18.50 -0.91
CA GLU A 123 8.35 19.56 -1.91
C GLU A 123 8.89 19.06 -3.26
N GLY A 124 8.18 19.41 -4.34
CA GLY A 124 8.55 19.03 -5.70
C GLY A 124 8.22 17.58 -6.09
N ILE A 125 7.49 16.83 -5.27
CA ILE A 125 6.97 15.50 -5.69
C ILE A 125 5.99 15.65 -6.85
N SER A 126 6.12 14.79 -7.86
CA SER A 126 5.15 14.78 -8.96
C SER A 126 3.81 14.19 -8.52
N GLU A 127 2.75 14.57 -9.22
CA GLU A 127 1.39 14.07 -8.96
C GLU A 127 1.32 12.53 -9.02
N ILE A 128 1.97 11.94 -10.02
CA ILE A 128 2.04 10.48 -10.22
C ILE A 128 2.85 9.79 -9.11
N GLN A 129 3.92 10.42 -8.62
CA GLN A 129 4.67 9.91 -7.46
C GLN A 129 3.84 10.01 -6.18
N ARG A 130 3.14 11.11 -5.98
CA ARG A 130 2.25 11.32 -4.83
C ARG A 130 1.14 10.28 -4.81
N HIS A 131 0.52 10.00 -5.95
CA HIS A 131 -0.46 8.93 -6.12
C HIS A 131 0.07 7.57 -5.67
N TYR A 132 1.29 7.21 -6.08
CA TYR A 132 1.92 5.97 -5.63
C TYR A 132 2.08 5.90 -4.10
N GLN A 133 2.50 7.00 -3.47
CA GLN A 133 2.63 7.05 -2.00
C GLN A 133 1.27 6.94 -1.31
N PHE A 134 0.23 7.57 -1.86
CA PHE A 134 -1.12 7.46 -1.33
C PHE A 134 -1.68 6.04 -1.44
N GLU A 135 -1.40 5.32 -2.52
CA GLU A 135 -1.76 3.90 -2.60
C GLU A 135 -1.06 3.06 -1.52
N ILE A 136 0.22 3.34 -1.21
CA ILE A 136 0.92 2.68 -0.10
C ILE A 136 0.22 2.99 1.24
N MET A 137 -0.09 4.25 1.50
CA MET A 137 -0.78 4.67 2.73
C MET A 137 -2.16 4.01 2.86
N ARG A 138 -2.91 3.90 1.75
CA ARG A 138 -4.20 3.20 1.68
C ARG A 138 -4.07 1.74 2.09
N MET A 139 -3.05 1.05 1.56
CA MET A 139 -2.77 -0.34 1.90
C MET A 139 -2.39 -0.49 3.38
N CYS A 140 -1.53 0.38 3.92
CA CYS A 140 -1.17 0.38 5.33
C CYS A 140 -2.40 0.54 6.24
N LEU A 141 -3.26 1.52 5.97
CA LEU A 141 -4.50 1.74 6.71
C LEU A 141 -5.41 0.50 6.68
N GLU A 142 -5.58 -0.13 5.51
CA GLU A 142 -6.38 -1.35 5.38
C GLU A 142 -5.81 -2.52 6.19
N LYS A 143 -4.48 -2.70 6.15
CA LYS A 143 -3.81 -3.81 6.84
C LYS A 143 -3.76 -3.60 8.34
N ASP A 144 -3.53 -2.38 8.81
CA ASP A 144 -3.58 -2.02 10.22
C ASP A 144 -4.98 -2.29 10.79
N ARG A 145 -6.03 -1.85 10.08
CA ARG A 145 -7.43 -2.16 10.42
C ARG A 145 -7.69 -3.66 10.50
N ARG A 146 -7.14 -4.47 9.57
CA ARG A 146 -7.33 -5.92 9.58
C ARG A 146 -6.61 -6.59 10.75
N LEU A 147 -5.36 -6.21 11.01
CA LEU A 147 -4.61 -6.70 12.18
C LEU A 147 -5.34 -6.38 13.48
N ASN A 148 -5.96 -5.20 13.54
CA ASN A 148 -6.70 -4.73 14.70
C ASN A 148 -8.10 -5.38 14.84
N LYS A 149 -8.72 -5.78 13.73
CA LYS A 149 -10.03 -6.47 13.70
C LYS A 149 -9.95 -7.98 13.95
N ASN A 150 -8.76 -8.59 13.88
CA ASN A 150 -8.57 -10.02 14.16
C ASN A 150 -8.62 -10.33 15.68
N VAL A 151 -9.79 -10.12 16.29
CA VAL A 151 -10.27 -10.86 17.47
C VAL A 151 -11.04 -12.05 16.90
N VAL A 152 -10.44 -13.25 16.90
CA VAL A 152 -10.71 -14.32 17.87
C VAL A 152 -12.21 -14.58 18.02
N GLY A 153 -12.74 -15.41 17.11
CA GLY A 153 -13.88 -16.24 17.44
C GLY A 153 -13.45 -17.25 18.50
N ILE A 154 -13.60 -16.88 19.78
CA ILE A 154 -13.88 -17.86 20.82
C ILE A 154 -15.40 -17.95 20.88
N LEU A 155 -15.93 -19.06 20.37
CA LEU A 155 -17.09 -19.75 20.90
C LEU A 155 -16.78 -21.24 20.87
#